data_AF-A0A0B2ACW9-F1
#
_entry.id   AF-A0A0B2ACW9-F1
#
_cell.length_a   1.000
_cell.length_b   1.000
_cell.length_c   1.000
_cell.angle_alpha   90.00
_cell.angle_beta   90.00
_cell.angle_gamma   90.00
#
_symmetry.space_group_name_H-M   'P 1'
#
loop_
_entity.id
_entity.type
_entity.pdbx_description
1 polymer ?
#
loop_
_entity_poly.entity_id
_entity_poly.type
_entity_poly.pdbx_seq_one_letter_code
_entity_poly.pdbx_strand_id
1 'polypeptide(L)'
;MPDVPDQRDYLFAAPPEVLGALPASTDLTAQCPPVYDQGQLGSCTANAIAGALEFDADKEGISGYTTPSRLFIYYNERVMENTVSSDSGAQIRDGIKSVGAQGACPEAEWPYEIAKFADQPSQQCYTDAKEHRAVAYQRVARSLQQMQGCLAAGYPFVFGFTVYESFESQEVAQSGVAPMPAPNEQVLGGHAVVAVGYDNASQRFRVRNSWGTGWGQGGYFTMPYQYLLSTGLSSDFWTIRMVS
;
A
#
# COMPACT_ATOMS: atom_id res chain seq x y z
N MET A 1 5.28 10.50 2.92
CA MET A 1 5.27 11.41 4.08
C MET A 1 4.36 10.84 5.17
N PRO A 2 4.65 11.04 6.47
CA PRO A 2 3.77 10.58 7.53
C PRO A 2 2.45 11.35 7.55
N ASP A 3 1.40 10.63 7.89
CA ASP A 3 0.03 11.10 8.05
C ASP A 3 -0.16 12.13 9.19
N VAL A 4 -0.86 13.26 8.95
CA VAL A 4 -1.44 14.13 10.00
C VAL A 4 -2.71 13.53 10.65
N PRO A 5 -2.77 13.18 11.95
CA PRO A 5 -3.93 12.51 12.58
C PRO A 5 -5.30 13.22 12.37
N ASP A 6 -6.37 12.44 12.11
CA ASP A 6 -7.77 12.92 12.04
C ASP A 6 -8.66 12.02 12.91
N GLN A 7 -9.47 12.62 13.78
CA GLN A 7 -10.35 11.88 14.71
C GLN A 7 -11.54 11.20 14.02
N ARG A 8 -11.79 11.51 12.74
CA ARG A 8 -12.85 10.89 11.93
C ARG A 8 -12.38 9.63 11.21
N ASP A 9 -11.11 9.27 11.35
CA ASP A 9 -10.57 8.05 10.76
C ASP A 9 -11.25 6.84 11.43
N TYR A 10 -12.00 6.06 10.65
CA TYR A 10 -12.60 4.82 11.14
C TYR A 10 -11.51 3.81 11.49
N LEU A 11 -11.65 3.14 12.63
CA LEU A 11 -10.74 2.07 13.04
C LEU A 11 -11.23 0.73 12.49
N PHE A 12 -10.31 -0.02 11.92
CA PHE A 12 -10.52 -1.43 11.61
C PHE A 12 -10.55 -2.21 12.93
N ALA A 13 -11.56 -3.06 13.08
CA ALA A 13 -11.64 -4.03 14.14
C ALA A 13 -11.71 -5.41 13.49
N ALA A 14 -10.66 -6.23 13.69
CA ALA A 14 -10.69 -7.61 13.25
C ALA A 14 -11.90 -8.34 13.88
N PRO A 15 -12.65 -9.16 13.11
CA PRO A 15 -13.81 -9.86 13.64
C PRO A 15 -13.43 -10.74 14.85
N PRO A 16 -14.22 -10.74 15.95
CA PRO A 16 -13.91 -11.53 17.15
C PRO A 16 -13.65 -13.01 16.87
N GLU A 17 -14.40 -13.60 15.93
CA GLU A 17 -14.24 -14.97 15.47
C GLU A 17 -12.88 -15.23 14.81
N VAL A 18 -12.36 -14.27 14.04
CA VAL A 18 -11.04 -14.33 13.43
C VAL A 18 -9.96 -14.22 14.51
N LEU A 19 -10.14 -13.30 15.46
CA LEU A 19 -9.19 -13.11 16.55
C LEU A 19 -9.13 -14.30 17.51
N GLY A 20 -10.25 -14.98 17.73
CA GLY A 20 -10.33 -16.18 18.57
C GLY A 20 -9.64 -17.40 17.97
N ALA A 21 -9.37 -17.39 16.66
CA ALA A 21 -8.80 -18.52 15.92
C ALA A 21 -7.82 -18.06 14.82
N LEU A 22 -6.88 -17.17 15.15
CA LEU A 22 -5.87 -16.72 14.19
C LEU A 22 -5.02 -17.91 13.70
N PRO A 23 -4.88 -18.11 12.38
CA PRO A 23 -4.00 -19.15 11.85
C PRO A 23 -2.53 -18.81 12.15
N ALA A 24 -1.67 -19.82 12.18
CA ALA A 24 -0.24 -19.64 12.43
C ALA A 24 0.47 -18.83 11.33
N SER A 25 -0.08 -18.86 10.12
CA SER A 25 0.35 -18.07 8.98
C SER A 25 -0.83 -17.74 8.07
N THR A 26 -0.67 -16.71 7.25
CA THR A 26 -1.60 -16.34 6.17
C THR A 26 -0.79 -15.80 5.01
N ASP A 27 -1.15 -16.15 3.78
CA ASP A 27 -0.50 -15.63 2.58
C ASP A 27 -1.56 -15.33 1.51
N LEU A 28 -1.72 -14.04 1.21
CA LEU A 28 -2.64 -13.51 0.20
C LEU A 28 -1.95 -13.23 -1.14
N THR A 29 -0.68 -13.63 -1.30
CA THR A 29 0.13 -13.35 -2.50
C THR A 29 -0.54 -13.88 -3.77
N ALA A 30 -1.19 -15.05 -3.70
CA ALA A 30 -1.86 -15.67 -4.85
C ALA A 30 -3.09 -14.90 -5.35
N GLN A 31 -3.68 -14.06 -4.49
CA GLN A 31 -4.82 -13.20 -4.81
C GLN A 31 -4.38 -11.78 -5.17
N CYS A 32 -3.08 -11.48 -5.07
CA CYS A 32 -2.58 -10.16 -5.44
C CYS A 32 -2.47 -10.00 -6.96
N PRO A 33 -2.83 -8.82 -7.49
CA PRO A 33 -2.55 -8.51 -8.88
C PRO A 33 -1.04 -8.46 -9.14
N PRO A 34 -0.61 -8.46 -10.42
CA PRO A 34 0.80 -8.43 -10.79
C PRO A 34 1.58 -7.32 -10.07
N VAL A 35 2.81 -7.60 -9.63
CA VAL A 35 3.64 -6.57 -8.99
C VAL A 35 3.96 -5.47 -10.00
N TYR A 36 3.66 -4.24 -9.62
CA TYR A 36 3.96 -3.07 -10.44
C TYR A 36 5.42 -2.65 -10.32
N ASP A 37 5.84 -1.79 -11.24
CA ASP A 37 7.10 -1.05 -11.15
C ASP A 37 6.78 0.46 -11.14
N GLN A 38 7.16 1.15 -10.07
CA GLN A 38 6.97 2.58 -9.92
C GLN A 38 8.03 3.40 -10.68
N GLY A 39 9.13 2.78 -11.09
CA GLY A 39 10.27 3.43 -11.73
C GLY A 39 10.96 4.45 -10.82
N GLN A 40 11.42 5.55 -11.41
CA GLN A 40 12.16 6.62 -10.73
C GLN A 40 11.25 7.75 -10.24
N LEU A 41 10.02 7.42 -9.82
CA LEU A 41 9.02 8.38 -9.34
C LEU A 41 8.66 8.06 -7.89
N GLY A 42 8.51 9.08 -7.05
CA GLY A 42 8.12 8.99 -5.64
C GLY A 42 6.67 8.56 -5.37
N SER A 43 6.03 7.82 -6.28
CA SER A 43 4.61 7.45 -6.29
C SER A 43 4.26 6.19 -5.50
N CYS A 44 5.08 5.82 -4.50
CA CYS A 44 4.91 4.57 -3.73
C CYS A 44 3.52 4.43 -3.09
N THR A 45 2.95 5.52 -2.56
CA THR A 45 1.60 5.57 -1.99
C THR A 45 0.56 5.14 -3.01
N ALA A 46 0.59 5.74 -4.20
CA ALA A 46 -0.32 5.43 -5.30
C ALA A 46 -0.18 3.98 -5.79
N ASN A 47 1.05 3.44 -5.84
CA ASN A 47 1.27 2.03 -6.21
C ASN A 47 0.70 1.07 -5.15
N ALA A 48 0.91 1.36 -3.87
CA ALA A 48 0.38 0.53 -2.78
C ALA A 48 -1.15 0.58 -2.72
N ILE A 49 -1.74 1.77 -2.88
CA ILE A 49 -3.20 1.97 -2.89
C ILE A 49 -3.85 1.32 -4.12
N ALA A 50 -3.29 1.51 -5.32
CA ALA A 50 -3.78 0.82 -6.52
C ALA A 50 -3.75 -0.70 -6.35
N GLY A 51 -2.68 -1.24 -5.78
CA GLY A 51 -2.54 -2.67 -5.53
C GLY A 51 -3.55 -3.22 -4.53
N ALA A 52 -3.92 -2.43 -3.52
CA ALA A 52 -4.95 -2.78 -2.55
C ALA A 52 -6.37 -2.67 -3.14
N LEU A 53 -6.64 -1.67 -3.98
CA LEU A 53 -7.92 -1.52 -4.68
C LEU A 53 -8.16 -2.66 -5.67
N GLU A 54 -7.16 -2.98 -6.51
CA GLU A 54 -7.28 -4.07 -7.49
C GLU A 54 -7.42 -5.42 -6.80
N PHE A 55 -6.67 -5.67 -5.71
CA PHE A 55 -6.87 -6.87 -4.87
C PHE A 55 -8.32 -6.99 -4.38
N ASP A 56 -8.88 -5.91 -3.82
CA ASP A 56 -10.21 -5.96 -3.22
C ASP A 56 -11.29 -6.09 -4.29
N ALA A 57 -11.14 -5.41 -5.44
CA ALA A 57 -12.04 -5.58 -6.57
C ALA A 57 -12.06 -7.01 -7.12
N ASP A 58 -10.89 -7.66 -7.24
CA ASP A 58 -10.78 -9.06 -7.65
C ASP A 58 -11.42 -10.00 -6.63
N LYS A 59 -11.19 -9.75 -5.33
CA LYS A 59 -11.80 -10.51 -4.23
C LYS A 59 -13.33 -10.43 -4.26
N GLU A 60 -13.88 -9.25 -4.51
CA GLU A 60 -15.33 -9.01 -4.57
C GLU A 60 -15.94 -9.42 -5.93
N GLY A 61 -15.12 -9.83 -6.90
CA GLY A 61 -15.58 -10.26 -8.22
C GLY A 61 -16.15 -9.13 -9.07
N ILE A 62 -15.66 -7.90 -8.89
CA ILE A 62 -16.11 -6.73 -9.67
C ILE A 62 -15.70 -6.91 -11.13
N SER A 63 -16.68 -7.19 -11.98
CA SER A 63 -16.45 -7.45 -13.40
C SER A 63 -15.97 -6.21 -14.15
N GLY A 64 -14.91 -6.36 -14.94
CA GLY A 64 -14.34 -5.28 -15.76
C GLY A 64 -13.42 -4.33 -14.99
N TYR A 65 -13.18 -4.56 -13.69
CA TYR A 65 -12.14 -3.85 -12.96
C TYR A 65 -10.77 -4.22 -13.53
N THR A 66 -9.92 -3.21 -13.71
CA THR A 66 -8.55 -3.37 -14.21
C THR A 66 -7.63 -2.52 -13.37
N THR A 67 -6.31 -2.65 -13.58
CA THR A 67 -5.30 -1.89 -12.85
C THR A 67 -5.66 -0.40 -12.75
N PRO A 68 -5.83 0.14 -11.53
CA PRO A 68 -6.12 1.56 -11.33
C PRO A 68 -4.95 2.43 -11.79
N SER A 69 -5.24 3.58 -12.39
CA SER A 69 -4.21 4.53 -12.80
C SER A 69 -3.45 5.06 -11.59
N ARG A 70 -2.20 4.62 -11.45
CA ARG A 70 -1.32 5.07 -10.37
C ARG A 70 -0.97 6.54 -10.50
N LEU A 71 -0.85 7.07 -11.72
CA LEU A 71 -0.63 8.51 -11.93
C LEU A 71 -1.87 9.35 -11.62
N PHE A 72 -3.08 8.84 -11.83
CA PHE A 72 -4.30 9.53 -11.41
C PHE A 72 -4.33 9.69 -9.89
N ILE A 73 -4.06 8.61 -9.15
CA ILE A 73 -3.98 8.65 -7.68
C ILE A 73 -2.89 9.63 -7.25
N TYR A 74 -1.68 9.48 -7.79
CA TYR A 74 -0.51 10.29 -7.41
C TYR A 74 -0.64 11.78 -7.76
N TYR A 75 -1.29 12.11 -8.87
CA TYR A 75 -1.61 13.50 -9.22
C TYR A 75 -2.55 14.12 -8.19
N ASN A 76 -3.64 13.42 -7.87
CA ASN A 76 -4.66 13.93 -6.95
C ASN A 76 -4.17 14.01 -5.50
N GLU A 77 -3.28 13.11 -5.06
CA GLU A 77 -2.54 13.24 -3.81
C GLU A 77 -1.82 14.59 -3.73
N ARG A 78 -1.02 14.91 -4.74
CA ARG A 78 -0.24 16.17 -4.79
C ARG A 78 -1.09 17.41 -5.03
N VAL A 79 -2.30 17.29 -5.59
CA VAL A 79 -3.28 18.39 -5.60
C VAL A 79 -3.68 18.75 -4.18
N MET A 80 -3.97 17.77 -3.32
CA MET A 80 -4.34 18.02 -1.92
C MET A 80 -3.18 18.62 -1.11
N GLU A 81 -1.95 18.22 -1.45
CA GLU A 81 -0.74 18.68 -0.78
C GLU A 81 -0.15 19.97 -1.38
N ASN A 82 -0.69 20.46 -2.51
CA ASN A 82 -0.21 21.62 -3.27
C ASN A 82 1.23 21.47 -3.81
N THR A 83 1.57 20.28 -4.30
CA THR A 83 2.92 19.92 -4.77
C THR A 83 2.95 19.31 -6.18
N VAL A 84 1.91 19.47 -6.99
CA VAL A 84 1.78 18.86 -8.33
C VAL A 84 2.99 19.08 -9.24
N SER A 85 3.66 20.23 -9.12
CA SER A 85 4.83 20.58 -9.94
C SER A 85 6.14 19.91 -9.52
N SER A 86 6.16 19.13 -8.44
CA SER A 86 7.35 18.41 -7.96
C SER A 86 7.05 16.96 -7.61
N ASP A 87 8.06 16.09 -7.75
CA ASP A 87 8.01 14.71 -7.26
C ASP A 87 8.28 14.71 -5.74
N SER A 88 7.24 15.06 -4.97
CA SER A 88 7.32 15.23 -3.52
C SER A 88 7.03 13.97 -2.71
N GLY A 89 6.70 12.86 -3.38
CA GLY A 89 5.89 11.81 -2.76
C GLY A 89 4.52 12.32 -2.28
N ALA A 90 3.86 11.56 -1.41
CA ALA A 90 2.59 11.91 -0.78
C ALA A 90 2.41 11.25 0.60
N GLN A 91 1.38 11.68 1.35
CA GLN A 91 0.83 10.96 2.50
C GLN A 91 -0.15 9.87 2.05
N ILE A 92 -0.10 8.70 2.69
CA ILE A 92 -1.01 7.58 2.40
C ILE A 92 -2.46 8.05 2.56
N ARG A 93 -2.77 8.84 3.60
CA ARG A 93 -4.14 9.32 3.80
C ARG A 93 -4.71 10.17 2.68
N ASP A 94 -3.89 10.93 1.95
CA ASP A 94 -4.39 11.81 0.91
C ASP A 94 -4.65 10.97 -0.35
N GLY A 95 -3.91 9.87 -0.53
CA GLY A 95 -4.25 8.82 -1.47
C GLY A 95 -5.57 8.14 -1.12
N ILE A 96 -5.76 7.75 0.15
CA ILE A 96 -7.02 7.16 0.65
C ILE A 96 -8.21 8.11 0.43
N LYS A 97 -8.06 9.39 0.77
CA LYS A 97 -9.09 10.42 0.50
C LYS A 97 -9.35 10.58 -0.99
N SER A 98 -8.31 10.55 -1.81
CA SER A 98 -8.42 10.67 -3.26
C SER A 98 -9.27 9.54 -3.83
N VAL A 99 -8.96 8.29 -3.50
CA VAL A 99 -9.70 7.13 -4.01
C VAL A 99 -11.08 6.98 -3.36
N GLY A 100 -11.30 7.50 -2.15
CA GLY A 100 -12.63 7.58 -1.54
C GLY A 100 -13.53 8.63 -2.18
N ALA A 101 -13.00 9.82 -2.52
CA ALA A 101 -13.79 10.92 -3.08
C ALA A 101 -13.95 10.83 -4.60
N GLN A 102 -12.88 10.42 -5.28
CA GLN A 102 -12.74 10.48 -6.74
C GLN A 102 -12.76 9.08 -7.35
N GLY A 103 -12.31 8.07 -6.61
CA GLY A 103 -12.01 6.74 -7.14
C GLY A 103 -10.71 6.74 -7.92
N ALA A 104 -10.54 5.79 -8.84
CA ALA A 104 -9.42 5.75 -9.75
C ALA A 104 -9.86 5.25 -11.12
N CYS A 105 -9.51 5.97 -12.19
CA CYS A 105 -9.77 5.50 -13.53
C CYS A 105 -8.86 4.31 -13.87
N PRO A 106 -9.19 3.49 -14.88
CA PRO A 106 -8.28 2.47 -15.39
C PRO A 106 -6.93 3.06 -15.84
N GLU A 107 -5.83 2.36 -15.58
CA GLU A 107 -4.49 2.77 -16.02
C GLU A 107 -4.37 2.80 -17.55
N ALA A 108 -5.20 2.05 -18.28
CA ALA A 108 -5.30 2.15 -19.73
C ALA A 108 -5.80 3.53 -20.22
N GLU A 109 -6.59 4.24 -19.41
CA GLU A 109 -7.10 5.58 -19.72
C GLU A 109 -6.09 6.67 -19.34
N TRP A 110 -5.36 6.47 -18.25
CA TRP A 110 -4.28 7.34 -17.82
C TRP A 110 -3.00 6.53 -17.53
N PRO A 111 -2.20 6.24 -18.58
CA PRO A 111 -1.06 5.33 -18.52
C PRO A 111 0.05 5.78 -17.57
N TYR A 112 0.79 4.81 -17.04
CA TYR A 112 1.91 5.04 -16.14
C TYR A 112 3.18 5.52 -16.86
N GLU A 113 3.11 6.71 -17.44
CA GLU A 113 4.24 7.40 -18.04
C GLU A 113 4.83 8.41 -17.05
N ILE A 114 5.86 8.01 -16.29
CA ILE A 114 6.36 8.79 -15.15
C ILE A 114 6.75 10.24 -15.47
N ALA A 115 7.10 10.55 -16.73
CA ALA A 115 7.40 11.92 -17.17
C ALA A 115 6.17 12.84 -17.15
N LYS A 116 4.95 12.28 -17.21
CA LYS A 116 3.66 12.99 -17.19
C LYS A 116 3.06 13.07 -15.79
N PHE A 117 3.84 12.79 -14.74
CA PHE A 117 3.33 12.79 -13.38
C PHE A 117 2.69 14.15 -12.98
N ALA A 118 3.16 15.27 -13.53
CA ALA A 118 2.60 16.59 -13.27
C ALA A 118 1.40 16.96 -14.17
N ASP A 119 1.08 16.14 -15.18
CA ASP A 119 -0.02 16.41 -16.10
C ASP A 119 -1.36 16.09 -15.43
N GLN A 120 -2.32 17.00 -15.59
CA GLN A 120 -3.67 16.78 -15.06
C GLN A 120 -4.39 15.68 -15.85
N PRO A 121 -4.95 14.66 -15.18
CA PRO A 121 -5.80 13.67 -15.83
C PRO A 121 -6.98 14.31 -16.56
N SER A 122 -7.43 13.66 -17.62
CA SER A 122 -8.55 14.16 -18.41
C SER A 122 -9.85 14.20 -17.59
N GLN A 123 -10.81 15.04 -18.00
CA GLN A 123 -12.13 15.08 -17.36
C GLN A 123 -12.89 13.73 -17.48
N GLN A 124 -12.56 12.94 -18.51
CA GLN A 124 -13.09 11.59 -18.67
C GLN A 124 -12.55 10.67 -17.56
N CYS A 125 -11.26 10.76 -17.22
CA CYS A 125 -10.66 9.99 -16.13
C CYS A 125 -11.40 10.25 -14.82
N TYR A 126 -11.71 11.52 -14.51
CA TYR A 126 -12.47 11.88 -13.32
C TYR A 126 -13.94 11.42 -13.34
N THR A 127 -14.50 11.19 -14.52
CA THR A 127 -15.86 10.66 -14.67
C THR A 127 -15.84 9.16 -14.43
N ASP A 128 -14.94 8.44 -15.10
CA ASP A 128 -14.84 6.98 -15.06
C ASP A 128 -14.30 6.47 -13.71
N ALA A 129 -13.44 7.26 -13.05
CA ALA A 129 -12.96 6.97 -11.70
C ALA A 129 -14.09 6.79 -10.67
N LYS A 130 -15.25 7.44 -10.86
CA LYS A 130 -16.36 7.38 -9.89
C LYS A 130 -17.00 6.00 -9.77
N GLU A 131 -16.91 5.18 -10.82
CA GLU A 131 -17.38 3.80 -10.82
C GLU A 131 -16.46 2.87 -10.00
N HIS A 132 -15.26 3.34 -9.64
CA HIS A 132 -14.20 2.59 -8.97
C HIS A 132 -13.79 3.24 -7.64
N ARG A 133 -14.76 3.75 -6.87
CA ARG A 133 -14.49 4.37 -5.57
C ARG A 133 -14.22 3.34 -4.49
N ALA A 134 -13.25 3.66 -3.63
CA ALA A 134 -13.16 3.00 -2.32
C ALA A 134 -14.38 3.40 -1.49
N VAL A 135 -15.19 2.42 -1.11
CA VAL A 135 -16.42 2.65 -0.35
C VAL A 135 -16.15 2.70 1.15
N ALA A 136 -15.13 1.98 1.63
CA ALA A 136 -14.66 2.12 3.00
C ALA A 136 -13.13 2.10 3.10
N TYR A 137 -12.60 2.83 4.07
CA TYR A 137 -11.18 2.82 4.42
C TYR A 137 -11.06 2.93 5.94
N GLN A 138 -10.24 2.07 6.52
CA GLN A 138 -10.14 1.92 7.96
C GLN A 138 -8.68 1.83 8.39
N ARG A 139 -8.33 2.54 9.47
CA ARG A 139 -7.01 2.44 10.09
C ARG A 139 -6.87 1.12 10.81
N VAL A 140 -5.81 0.38 10.50
CA VAL A 140 -5.43 -0.79 11.28
C VAL A 140 -4.59 -0.32 12.48
N ALA A 141 -4.96 -0.73 13.68
CA ALA A 141 -4.18 -0.36 14.87
C ALA A 141 -2.78 -0.98 14.82
N ARG A 142 -1.78 -0.31 15.40
CA ARG A 142 -0.43 -0.87 15.61
C ARG A 142 -0.47 -1.95 16.69
N SER A 143 -1.02 -3.09 16.34
CA SER A 143 -1.16 -4.27 17.18
C SER A 143 -0.99 -5.48 16.29
N LEU A 144 -0.10 -6.40 16.69
CA LEU A 144 0.15 -7.63 15.94
C LEU A 144 -1.16 -8.40 15.71
N GLN A 145 -2.00 -8.47 16.74
CA GLN A 145 -3.29 -9.15 16.68
C GLN A 145 -4.24 -8.51 15.65
N GLN A 146 -4.30 -7.18 15.56
CA GLN A 146 -5.15 -6.49 14.59
C GLN A 146 -4.61 -6.60 13.16
N MET A 147 -3.30 -6.51 12.98
CA MET A 147 -2.63 -6.70 11.69
C MET A 147 -2.83 -8.13 11.17
N GLN A 148 -2.61 -9.13 12.02
CA GLN A 148 -2.84 -10.54 11.69
C GLN A 148 -4.33 -10.81 11.44
N GLY A 149 -5.22 -10.23 12.26
CA GLY A 149 -6.66 -10.35 12.06
C GLY A 149 -7.15 -9.73 10.74
N CYS A 150 -6.56 -8.63 10.31
CA CYS A 150 -6.85 -8.03 9.00
C CYS A 150 -6.50 -8.99 7.85
N LEU A 151 -5.28 -9.53 7.89
CA LEU A 151 -4.78 -10.47 6.89
C LEU A 151 -5.55 -11.81 6.91
N ALA A 152 -5.82 -12.35 8.11
CA ALA A 152 -6.58 -13.59 8.28
C ALA A 152 -8.06 -13.45 7.89
N ALA A 153 -8.63 -12.23 7.97
CA ALA A 153 -9.94 -11.91 7.36
C ALA A 153 -9.88 -11.83 5.82
N GLY A 154 -8.71 -12.08 5.23
CA GLY A 154 -8.48 -12.13 3.79
C GLY A 154 -8.24 -10.76 3.17
N TYR A 155 -7.78 -9.78 3.93
CA TYR A 155 -7.62 -8.42 3.44
C TYR A 155 -6.22 -7.86 3.68
N PRO A 156 -5.58 -7.29 2.64
CA PRO A 156 -4.31 -6.61 2.79
C PRO A 156 -4.48 -5.26 3.52
N PHE A 157 -3.35 -4.71 3.97
CA PHE A 157 -3.29 -3.32 4.42
C PHE A 157 -2.05 -2.61 3.87
N VAL A 158 -2.24 -1.37 3.46
CA VAL A 158 -1.19 -0.42 3.07
C VAL A 158 -0.52 0.10 4.33
N PHE A 159 0.79 0.32 4.30
CA PHE A 159 1.49 1.01 5.38
C PHE A 159 2.73 1.73 4.88
N GLY A 160 3.16 2.75 5.64
CA GLY A 160 4.40 3.46 5.43
C GLY A 160 5.49 2.93 6.36
N PHE A 161 6.74 2.92 5.90
CA PHE A 161 7.90 2.59 6.72
C PHE A 161 9.12 3.42 6.36
N THR A 162 9.99 3.63 7.35
CA THR A 162 11.27 4.31 7.19
C THR A 162 12.23 3.36 6.48
N VAL A 163 12.85 3.79 5.39
CA VAL A 163 13.84 3.00 4.64
C VAL A 163 15.25 3.35 5.13
N TYR A 164 16.05 2.32 5.39
CA TYR A 164 17.46 2.43 5.76
C TYR A 164 18.35 1.74 4.71
N GLU A 165 19.66 2.00 4.73
CA GLU A 165 20.63 1.46 3.77
C GLU A 165 20.60 -0.06 3.61
N SER A 166 20.41 -0.79 4.69
CA SER A 166 20.32 -2.26 4.72
C SER A 166 19.11 -2.77 3.93
N PHE A 167 18.00 -2.03 3.90
CA PHE A 167 16.84 -2.38 3.08
C PHE A 167 17.09 -2.16 1.58
N GLU A 168 17.82 -1.10 1.23
CA GLU A 168 18.22 -0.78 -0.15
C GLU A 168 19.47 -1.57 -0.62
N SER A 169 19.95 -2.51 0.20
CA SER A 169 21.11 -3.31 -0.13
C SER A 169 20.84 -4.31 -1.26
N GLN A 170 21.90 -4.67 -2.00
CA GLN A 170 21.82 -5.71 -3.02
C GLN A 170 21.41 -7.07 -2.42
N GLU A 171 21.77 -7.35 -1.17
CA GLU A 171 21.37 -8.57 -0.46
C GLU A 171 19.85 -8.65 -0.30
N VAL A 172 19.20 -7.56 0.11
CA VAL A 172 17.72 -7.51 0.20
C VAL A 172 17.10 -7.54 -1.18
N ALA A 173 17.67 -6.83 -2.16
CA ALA A 173 17.18 -6.85 -3.53
C ALA A 173 17.22 -8.24 -4.17
N GLN A 174 18.11 -9.14 -3.73
CA GLN A 174 18.18 -10.53 -4.22
C GLN A 174 17.36 -11.50 -3.38
N SER A 175 17.38 -11.33 -2.05
CA SER A 175 16.77 -12.28 -1.12
C SER A 175 15.30 -11.99 -0.81
N GLY A 176 14.89 -10.71 -0.89
CA GLY A 176 13.63 -10.21 -0.36
C GLY A 176 13.48 -10.39 1.16
N VAL A 177 14.58 -10.42 1.93
CA VAL A 177 14.54 -10.58 3.39
C VAL A 177 15.02 -9.30 4.06
N ALA A 178 14.09 -8.41 4.45
CA ALA A 178 14.45 -7.15 5.08
C ALA A 178 14.99 -7.35 6.51
N PRO A 179 16.17 -6.81 6.88
CA PRO A 179 16.65 -6.87 8.25
C PRO A 179 15.92 -5.84 9.13
N MET A 180 16.14 -5.91 10.46
CA MET A 180 15.92 -4.76 11.32
C MET A 180 17.06 -3.76 11.09
N PRO A 181 16.79 -2.44 11.10
CA PRO A 181 17.85 -1.45 10.95
C PRO A 181 18.78 -1.48 12.16
N ALA A 182 20.07 -1.23 11.93
CA ALA A 182 21.05 -1.05 13.00
C ALA A 182 20.82 0.31 13.71
N PRO A 183 21.18 0.45 15.00
CA PRO A 183 20.86 1.64 15.80
C PRO A 183 21.30 3.01 15.23
N ASN A 184 22.37 3.04 14.44
CA ASN A 184 22.92 4.26 13.84
C ASN A 184 22.96 4.18 12.30
N GLU A 185 22.12 3.33 11.73
CA GLU A 185 22.05 3.17 10.29
C GLU A 185 21.46 4.41 9.62
N GLN A 186 21.97 4.76 8.45
CA GLN A 186 21.51 5.94 7.73
C GLN A 186 20.08 5.72 7.20
N VAL A 187 19.22 6.69 7.49
CA VAL A 187 17.87 6.78 6.90
C VAL A 187 18.01 7.30 5.47
N LEU A 188 17.42 6.59 4.52
CA LEU A 188 17.40 6.97 3.10
C LEU A 188 16.09 7.65 2.70
N GLY A 189 14.99 7.34 3.39
CA GLY A 189 13.70 7.96 3.10
C GLY A 189 12.55 7.22 3.75
N GLY A 190 11.37 7.35 3.16
CA GLY A 190 10.18 6.59 3.52
C GLY A 190 9.59 5.92 2.28
N HIS A 191 8.98 4.77 2.47
CA HIS A 191 8.35 4.00 1.41
C HIS A 191 6.99 3.47 1.86
N ALA A 192 6.08 3.28 0.91
CA ALA A 192 4.73 2.76 1.16
C ALA A 192 4.51 1.48 0.36
N VAL A 193 3.96 0.46 1.03
CA VAL A 193 3.86 -0.92 0.53
C VAL A 193 2.60 -1.59 1.08
N VAL A 194 2.32 -2.82 0.62
CA VAL A 194 1.12 -3.56 1.02
C VAL A 194 1.50 -4.83 1.78
N ALA A 195 1.07 -4.96 3.03
CA ALA A 195 1.16 -6.23 3.75
C ALA A 195 0.10 -7.20 3.22
N VAL A 196 0.53 -8.41 2.84
CA VAL A 196 -0.30 -9.44 2.20
C VAL A 196 -0.24 -10.78 2.93
N GLY A 197 0.48 -10.87 4.04
CA GLY A 197 0.56 -12.10 4.80
C GLY A 197 1.44 -12.00 6.02
N TYR A 198 1.48 -13.06 6.79
CA TYR A 198 2.33 -13.20 7.97
C TYR A 198 2.69 -14.66 8.23
N ASP A 199 3.79 -14.88 8.93
CA ASP A 199 4.21 -16.20 9.40
C ASP A 199 4.75 -16.11 10.84
N ASN A 200 4.10 -16.80 11.77
CA ASN A 200 4.50 -16.81 13.18
C ASN A 200 5.77 -17.59 13.46
N ALA A 201 6.13 -18.57 12.61
CA ALA A 201 7.35 -19.34 12.81
C ALA A 201 8.59 -18.46 12.59
N SER A 202 8.60 -17.65 11.53
CA SER A 202 9.67 -16.69 11.26
C SER A 202 9.47 -15.32 11.92
N GLN A 203 8.27 -15.03 12.43
CA GLN A 203 7.85 -13.72 12.96
C GLN A 203 7.98 -12.59 11.94
N ARG A 204 7.50 -12.82 10.72
CA ARG A 204 7.63 -11.87 9.60
C ARG A 204 6.31 -11.65 8.88
N PHE A 205 6.09 -10.42 8.44
CA PHE A 205 5.05 -10.09 7.47
C PHE A 205 5.56 -10.37 6.06
N ARG A 206 4.67 -10.84 5.19
CA ARG A 206 4.85 -10.89 3.73
C ARG A 206 4.35 -9.58 3.14
N VAL A 207 5.15 -8.94 2.30
CA VAL A 207 4.88 -7.58 1.82
C VAL A 207 5.09 -7.49 0.32
N ARG A 208 4.11 -6.92 -0.38
CA ARG A 208 4.17 -6.58 -1.80
C ARG A 208 4.85 -5.22 -1.98
N ASN A 209 5.91 -5.20 -2.78
CA ASN A 209 6.61 -3.98 -3.17
C ASN A 209 6.08 -3.45 -4.53
N SER A 210 6.66 -2.37 -5.02
CA SER A 210 6.33 -1.73 -6.30
C SER A 210 7.57 -1.45 -7.15
N TRP A 211 8.57 -2.32 -7.09
CA TRP A 211 9.86 -2.20 -7.81
C TRP A 211 10.05 -3.29 -8.86
N GLY A 212 8.94 -3.76 -9.43
CA GLY A 212 8.93 -4.82 -10.44
C GLY A 212 9.20 -6.22 -9.87
N THR A 213 8.96 -7.23 -10.71
CA THR A 213 9.09 -8.64 -10.32
C THR A 213 10.54 -9.11 -10.23
N GLY A 214 11.50 -8.35 -10.78
CA GLY A 214 12.93 -8.64 -10.71
C GLY A 214 13.58 -8.33 -9.37
N TRP A 215 12.88 -7.64 -8.46
CA TRP A 215 13.37 -7.29 -7.13
C TRP A 215 12.83 -8.25 -6.07
N GLY A 216 13.67 -8.66 -5.13
CA GLY A 216 13.31 -9.53 -4.01
C GLY A 216 12.75 -10.88 -4.48
N GLN A 217 11.69 -11.32 -3.83
CA GLN A 217 11.03 -12.61 -4.08
C GLN A 217 9.88 -12.45 -5.08
N GLY A 218 10.21 -12.11 -6.33
CA GLY A 218 9.22 -11.88 -7.38
C GLY A 218 8.47 -10.56 -7.23
N GLY A 219 9.11 -9.53 -6.68
CA GLY A 219 8.51 -8.23 -6.36
C GLY A 219 7.93 -8.13 -4.93
N TYR A 220 8.17 -9.16 -4.11
CA TYR A 220 7.75 -9.21 -2.72
C TYR A 220 8.96 -9.35 -1.79
N PHE A 221 8.75 -9.07 -0.52
CA PHE A 221 9.74 -9.31 0.53
C PHE A 221 9.06 -9.78 1.82
N THR A 222 9.89 -10.10 2.81
CA THR A 222 9.45 -10.35 4.18
C THR A 222 10.04 -9.31 5.10
N MET A 223 9.30 -8.90 6.12
CA MET A 223 9.71 -7.86 7.07
C MET A 223 9.45 -8.32 8.52
N PRO A 224 10.37 -8.12 9.47
CA PRO A 224 10.17 -8.53 10.86
C PRO A 224 8.92 -7.90 11.47
N TYR A 225 8.19 -8.64 12.30
CA TYR A 225 7.06 -8.06 13.06
C TYR A 225 7.46 -6.81 13.82
N GLN A 226 8.65 -6.82 14.43
CA GLN A 226 9.16 -5.71 15.21
C GLN A 226 9.32 -4.42 14.39
N TYR A 227 9.54 -4.49 13.08
CA TYR A 227 9.60 -3.32 12.21
C TYR A 227 8.25 -2.58 12.17
N LEU A 228 7.14 -3.32 12.07
CA LEU A 228 5.79 -2.75 12.06
C LEU A 228 5.31 -2.32 13.45
N LEU A 229 5.80 -2.98 14.50
CA LEU A 229 5.39 -2.73 15.89
C LEU A 229 6.21 -1.63 16.58
N SER A 230 7.37 -1.25 16.04
CA SER A 230 8.22 -0.21 16.63
C SER A 230 7.77 1.18 16.19
N THR A 231 7.50 2.05 17.15
CA THR A 231 7.23 3.46 16.89
C THR A 231 8.45 4.13 16.25
N GLY A 232 8.28 4.76 15.08
CA GLY A 232 9.35 5.44 14.34
C GLY A 232 9.92 4.65 13.16
N LEU A 233 9.64 3.35 13.06
CA LEU A 233 10.03 2.53 11.91
C LEU A 233 8.90 2.38 10.88
N SER A 234 7.65 2.50 11.31
CA SER A 234 6.47 2.37 10.45
C SER A 234 5.28 3.14 10.99
N SER A 235 4.36 3.49 10.10
CA SER A 235 3.13 4.21 10.40
C SER A 235 2.04 3.90 9.38
N ASP A 236 0.86 4.45 9.62
CA ASP A 236 -0.14 4.69 8.58
C ASP A 236 -0.68 3.43 7.93
N PHE A 237 -1.10 2.51 8.79
CA PHE A 237 -1.72 1.25 8.41
C PHE A 237 -3.18 1.48 8.01
N TRP A 238 -3.51 1.18 6.76
CA TRP A 238 -4.82 1.39 6.17
C TRP A 238 -5.28 0.15 5.41
N THR A 239 -6.50 -0.31 5.65
CA THR A 239 -7.16 -1.30 4.79
C THR A 239 -8.29 -0.62 4.02
N ILE A 240 -8.49 -1.02 2.77
CA ILE A 240 -9.44 -0.41 1.82
C ILE A 240 -10.46 -1.46 1.40
N ARG A 241 -11.72 -1.06 1.26
CA ARG A 241 -12.82 -1.88 0.73
C ARG A 241 -13.54 -1.15 -0.39
N MET A 242 -13.81 -1.86 -1.47
CA MET A 242 -14.57 -1.44 -2.65
C MET A 242 -16.07 -1.71 -2.49
N VAL A 243 -16.44 -2.64 -1.62
CA VAL A 243 -17.85 -2.95 -1.29
C VAL A 243 -18.02 -2.87 0.24
N SER A 244 -19.16 -2.35 0.69
CA SER A 244 -19.53 -2.21 2.10
C SER A 244 -20.29 -3.42 2.65
#